data_AF-A0A9Q3YXH0-F1
#
_entry.id   AF-A0A9Q3YXH0-F1
#
_cell.length_a   1.000
_cell.length_b   1.000
_cell.length_c   1.000
_cell.angle_alpha   90.00
_cell.angle_beta   90.00
_cell.angle_gamma   90.00
#
_symmetry.space_group_name_H-M   'P 1'
#
loop_
_entity.id
_entity.type
_entity.pdbx_description
1 polymer ?
#
loop_
_entity_poly.entity_id
_entity_poly.type
_entity_poly.pdbx_seq_one_letter_code
_entity_poly.pdbx_strand_id
1 'polypeptide(L)'
;MLFLLPISLMAQNSAKVIGIKDGDTILVLLSDKSQKTLRLAEVDCPESGQPFGKNAKQYTSDQVFGKTIKFIQTDVDRYGRTIAKVYYGNEKYLSEEIIRAGLGW
;
A
#
# COMPACT_ATOMS: atom_id res chain seq x y z
N MET A 1 -11.32 -35.06 18.56
CA MET A 1 -10.05 -34.36 18.29
C MET A 1 -10.40 -32.99 17.75
N LEU A 2 -10.32 -31.94 18.58
CA LEU A 2 -10.71 -30.58 18.20
C LEU A 2 -9.52 -29.94 17.46
N PHE A 3 -9.63 -29.73 16.15
CA PHE A 3 -8.63 -29.01 15.37
C PHE A 3 -8.81 -27.51 15.60
N LEU A 4 -7.93 -26.91 16.40
CA LEU A 4 -7.79 -25.46 16.50
C LEU A 4 -7.03 -24.96 15.26
N LEU A 5 -7.75 -24.37 14.31
CA LEU A 5 -7.14 -23.60 13.23
C LEU A 5 -6.49 -22.34 13.82
N PRO A 6 -5.22 -22.04 13.52
CA PRO A 6 -4.61 -20.80 13.96
C PRO A 6 -5.29 -19.64 13.24
N ILE A 7 -6.07 -18.84 13.98
CA ILE A 7 -6.55 -17.55 13.51
C ILE A 7 -5.33 -16.63 13.49
N SER A 8 -4.73 -16.42 12.31
CA SER A 8 -3.73 -15.39 12.12
C SER A 8 -4.40 -14.03 12.29
N LEU A 9 -4.14 -13.39 13.43
CA LEU A 9 -4.64 -12.05 13.74
C LEU A 9 -3.90 -11.04 12.86
N MET A 10 -4.35 -10.86 11.62
CA MET A 10 -3.87 -9.80 10.74
C MET A 10 -4.35 -8.46 11.33
N ALA A 11 -3.47 -7.76 12.05
CA ALA A 11 -3.78 -6.46 12.62
C ALA A 11 -4.01 -5.43 11.50
N GLN A 12 -5.28 -5.12 11.23
CA GLN A 12 -5.66 -4.09 10.28
C GLN A 12 -5.44 -2.70 10.91
N ASN A 13 -4.46 -1.98 10.40
CA ASN A 13 -4.08 -0.66 10.89
C ASN A 13 -4.72 0.43 10.02
N SER A 14 -5.00 1.61 10.58
CA SER A 14 -5.50 2.76 9.83
C SER A 14 -4.47 3.89 9.81
N ALA A 15 -4.30 4.54 8.67
CA ALA A 15 -3.35 5.65 8.52
C ALA A 15 -3.79 6.64 7.43
N LYS A 16 -3.40 7.91 7.54
CA LYS A 16 -3.65 8.92 6.51
C LYS A 16 -2.50 8.93 5.51
N VAL A 17 -2.79 8.87 4.22
CA VAL A 17 -1.75 9.03 3.18
C VAL A 17 -1.37 10.49 3.06
N ILE A 18 -0.09 10.78 3.26
CA ILE A 18 0.47 12.14 3.26
C ILE A 18 1.50 12.37 2.14
N GLY A 19 1.87 11.33 1.39
CA GLY A 19 2.78 11.45 0.26
C GLY A 19 2.80 10.21 -0.62
N ILE A 20 3.12 10.40 -1.89
CA ILE A 20 3.30 9.33 -2.88
C ILE A 20 4.76 9.39 -3.35
N LYS A 21 5.55 8.36 -3.07
CA LYS A 21 6.95 8.29 -3.52
C LYS A 21 6.96 7.87 -4.99
N ASP A 22 6.39 6.71 -5.26
CA ASP A 22 6.35 6.03 -6.57
C ASP A 22 4.97 5.37 -6.75
N GLY A 23 4.74 4.64 -7.85
CA GLY A 23 3.45 3.99 -8.13
C GLY A 23 3.01 2.98 -7.06
N ASP A 24 3.96 2.26 -6.47
CA ASP A 24 3.74 1.20 -5.46
C ASP A 24 4.22 1.60 -4.06
N THR A 25 4.60 2.86 -3.83
CA THR A 25 5.24 3.28 -2.57
C THR A 25 4.61 4.56 -2.04
N ILE A 26 4.00 4.48 -0.85
CA ILE A 26 3.28 5.58 -0.21
C ILE A 26 3.85 5.93 1.18
N LEU A 27 3.69 7.18 1.58
CA LEU A 27 4.01 7.69 2.91
C LEU A 27 2.73 7.94 3.69
N VAL A 28 2.62 7.37 4.89
CA VAL A 28 1.44 7.49 5.74
C VAL A 28 1.76 8.10 7.09
N LEU A 29 0.79 8.79 7.67
CA LEU A 29 0.78 9.30 9.04
C LEU A 29 -0.09 8.38 9.90
N LEU A 30 0.54 7.76 10.90
CA LEU A 30 -0.13 6.90 11.89
C LEU A 30 -0.86 7.74 12.96
N SER A 31 -1.66 7.06 13.80
CA SER A 31 -2.42 7.70 14.87
C SER A 31 -1.53 8.40 15.92
N ASP A 32 -0.35 7.85 16.19
CA ASP A 32 0.67 8.40 17.07
C ASP A 32 1.49 9.55 16.46
N LYS A 33 1.09 10.03 15.27
CA LYS A 33 1.77 11.07 14.48
C LYS A 33 3.12 10.66 13.91
N SER A 34 3.54 9.41 14.04
CA SER A 34 4.72 8.91 13.34
C SER A 34 4.44 8.74 11.84
N GLN A 35 5.48 8.88 11.03
CA GLN A 35 5.41 8.64 9.60
C GLN A 35 5.95 7.24 9.28
N LYS A 36 5.30 6.54 8.35
CA LYS A 36 5.71 5.21 7.91
C LYS A 36 5.66 5.11 6.38
N THR A 37 6.69 4.53 5.78
CA THR A 37 6.68 4.23 4.34
C THR A 37 6.11 2.83 4.13
N LEU A 38 5.08 2.72 3.31
CA LEU A 38 4.48 1.46 2.90
C LEU A 38 4.83 1.18 1.43
N ARG A 39 5.40 0.02 1.15
CA ARG A 39 5.46 -0.57 -0.19
C ARG A 39 4.25 -1.48 -0.36
N LEU A 40 3.53 -1.32 -1.47
CA LEU A 40 2.37 -2.15 -1.76
C LEU A 40 2.79 -3.61 -1.93
N ALA A 41 2.02 -4.50 -1.33
CA ALA A 41 2.19 -5.93 -1.56
C ALA A 41 1.70 -6.30 -2.96
N GLU A 42 2.30 -7.32 -3.57
CA GLU A 42 1.78 -8.01 -4.76
C GLU A 42 1.68 -7.16 -6.04
N VAL A 43 2.32 -5.98 -6.07
CA VAL A 43 2.46 -5.16 -7.29
C VAL A 43 3.81 -4.47 -7.30
N ASP A 44 4.40 -4.33 -8.48
CA ASP A 44 5.56 -3.48 -8.75
C ASP A 44 5.21 -2.48 -9.85
N CYS A 45 5.61 -1.22 -9.68
CA CYS A 45 5.36 -0.17 -10.66
C CYS A 45 6.67 0.26 -11.32
N PRO A 46 6.65 0.81 -12.55
CA PRO A 46 7.81 1.49 -13.10
C PRO A 46 8.29 2.57 -12.13
N GLU A 47 9.60 2.59 -11.88
CA GLU A 47 10.22 3.60 -11.03
C GLU A 47 9.98 5.01 -11.59
N SER A 48 10.00 6.04 -10.74
CA SER A 48 9.65 7.42 -11.13
C SER A 48 10.41 7.97 -12.37
N GLY A 49 11.61 7.45 -12.65
CA GLY A 49 12.42 7.81 -13.84
C GLY A 49 12.19 6.95 -15.09
N GLN A 50 11.45 5.86 -14.99
CA GLN A 50 11.15 4.95 -16.11
C GLN A 50 9.91 5.44 -16.89
N PRO A 51 9.75 5.00 -18.15
CA PRO A 51 8.50 5.21 -18.89
C PRO A 51 7.30 4.77 -18.05
N PHE A 52 6.24 5.60 -18.04
CA PHE A 52 5.01 5.39 -17.27
C PHE A 52 5.12 5.48 -15.73
N GLY A 53 6.30 5.67 -15.15
CA GLY A 53 6.45 5.82 -13.69
C GLY A 53 5.67 7.02 -13.13
N LYS A 54 5.65 8.14 -13.86
CA LYS A 54 4.82 9.31 -13.50
C LYS A 54 3.32 9.01 -13.59
N ASN A 55 2.88 8.19 -14.54
CA ASN A 55 1.48 7.80 -14.69
C ASN A 55 1.05 6.90 -13.52
N ALA A 56 1.87 5.91 -13.15
CA ALA A 56 1.62 5.05 -11.99
C ALA A 56 1.54 5.85 -10.70
N LYS A 57 2.50 6.77 -10.48
CA LYS A 57 2.50 7.69 -9.33
C LYS A 57 1.23 8.57 -9.29
N GLN A 58 0.84 9.15 -10.42
CA GLN A 58 -0.36 9.99 -10.49
C GLN A 58 -1.62 9.17 -10.18
N TYR A 59 -1.75 7.98 -10.76
CA TYR A 59 -2.89 7.10 -10.50
C TYR A 59 -3.00 6.76 -9.01
N THR A 60 -1.90 6.36 -8.37
CA THR A 60 -1.88 6.08 -6.93
C THR A 60 -2.23 7.30 -6.10
N SER A 61 -1.74 8.49 -6.50
CA SER A 61 -2.14 9.76 -5.87
C SER A 61 -3.65 9.99 -5.94
N ASP A 62 -4.26 9.84 -7.11
CA ASP A 62 -5.69 10.06 -7.31
C ASP A 62 -6.54 9.07 -6.48
N GLN A 63 -6.05 7.84 -6.32
CA GLN A 63 -6.74 6.83 -5.52
C GLN A 63 -6.66 7.10 -4.02
N VAL A 64 -5.50 7.48 -3.47
CA VAL A 64 -5.32 7.44 -2.00
C VAL A 64 -4.75 8.70 -1.35
N PHE A 65 -4.19 9.67 -2.08
CA PHE A 65 -3.58 10.83 -1.46
C PHE A 65 -4.60 11.62 -0.60
N GLY A 66 -4.20 11.98 0.62
CA GLY A 66 -5.05 12.69 1.58
C GLY A 66 -6.15 11.85 2.24
N LYS A 67 -6.38 10.61 1.79
CA LYS A 67 -7.41 9.72 2.34
C LYS A 67 -6.86 8.90 3.52
N THR A 68 -7.77 8.46 4.38
CA THR A 68 -7.48 7.43 5.38
C THR A 68 -7.62 6.06 4.72
N ILE A 69 -6.56 5.26 4.82
CA ILE A 69 -6.52 3.88 4.32
C ILE A 69 -6.48 2.90 5.48
N LYS A 70 -6.85 1.66 5.20
CA LYS A 70 -6.58 0.52 6.06
C LYS A 70 -5.43 -0.28 5.45
N PHE A 71 -4.48 -0.75 6.25
CA PHE A 71 -3.40 -1.60 5.74
C PHE A 71 -3.11 -2.78 6.65
N ILE A 72 -2.65 -3.86 6.04
CA ILE A 72 -2.18 -5.07 6.73
C ILE A 72 -0.71 -5.23 6.38
N GLN A 73 0.16 -5.11 7.38
CA GLN A 73 1.58 -5.35 7.21
C GLN A 73 1.82 -6.84 6.96
N THR A 74 2.52 -7.17 5.88
CA THR A 74 2.84 -8.55 5.50
C THR A 74 4.31 -8.88 5.72
N ASP A 75 5.20 -7.90 5.54
CA ASP A 75 6.65 -8.09 5.69
C ASP A 75 7.38 -6.73 5.88
N VAL A 76 8.70 -6.78 6.02
CA VAL A 76 9.61 -5.64 5.95
C VAL A 76 10.72 -5.98 4.97
N ASP A 77 10.91 -5.14 3.94
CA ASP A 77 11.97 -5.39 2.96
C ASP A 77 13.37 -5.07 3.50
N ARG A 78 14.40 -5.46 2.75
CA ARG A 78 15.81 -5.22 3.11
C ARG A 78 16.20 -3.74 3.26
N TYR A 79 15.38 -2.81 2.77
CA TYR A 79 15.59 -1.37 2.88
C TYR A 79 14.82 -0.77 4.07
N GLY A 80 14.15 -1.60 4.86
CA GLY A 80 13.37 -1.17 6.02
C GLY A 80 11.97 -0.63 5.67
N ARG A 81 11.51 -0.78 4.42
CA ARG A 81 10.13 -0.40 4.05
C ARG A 81 9.18 -1.49 4.51
N THR A 82 8.03 -1.08 5.06
CA THR A 82 6.98 -2.03 5.40
C THR A 82 6.25 -2.44 4.14
N ILE A 83 6.20 -3.74 3.84
CA ILE A 83 5.36 -4.28 2.77
C ILE A 83 3.96 -4.47 3.36
N ALA A 84 2.94 -3.95 2.67
CA ALA A 84 1.57 -4.00 3.18
C ALA A 84 0.51 -4.11 2.08
N LYS A 85 -0.56 -4.84 2.39
CA LYS A 85 -1.81 -4.77 1.63
C LYS A 85 -2.55 -3.50 2.02
N VAL A 86 -2.86 -2.64 1.05
CA VAL A 86 -3.50 -1.33 1.30
C VAL A 86 -4.90 -1.30 0.72
N TYR A 87 -5.87 -0.98 1.56
CA TYR A 87 -7.28 -0.89 1.25
C TYR A 87 -7.82 0.52 1.48
N TYR A 88 -8.69 0.98 0.59
CA TYR A 88 -9.26 2.32 0.65
C TYR A 88 -10.72 2.35 0.18
N GLY A 89 -11.45 3.38 0.58
CA GLY A 89 -12.88 3.50 0.28
C GLY A 89 -13.68 2.27 0.77
N ASN A 90 -14.55 1.74 -0.09
CA ASN A 90 -15.35 0.56 0.17
C ASN A 90 -14.56 -0.74 -0.11
N GLU A 91 -13.46 -0.94 0.65
CA GLU A 91 -12.61 -2.14 0.62
C GLU A 91 -11.88 -2.43 -0.70
N LYS A 92 -11.66 -1.39 -1.53
CA LYS A 92 -10.85 -1.55 -2.74
C LYS A 92 -9.40 -1.85 -2.38
N TYR A 93 -8.81 -2.85 -3.03
CA TYR A 93 -7.41 -3.20 -2.88
C TYR A 93 -6.54 -2.43 -3.87
N LEU A 94 -5.63 -1.58 -3.38
CA LEU A 94 -4.87 -0.66 -4.23
C LEU A 94 -3.97 -1.38 -5.24
N SER A 95 -3.31 -2.47 -4.86
CA SER A 95 -2.47 -3.25 -5.77
C SER A 95 -3.26 -3.81 -6.95
N GLU A 96 -4.45 -4.35 -6.69
CA GLU A 96 -5.35 -4.85 -7.74
C GLU A 96 -5.79 -3.72 -8.68
N GLU A 97 -6.15 -2.55 -8.14
CA GLU A 97 -6.58 -1.41 -8.95
C GLU A 97 -5.46 -0.89 -9.86
N ILE A 98 -4.20 -0.89 -9.39
CA ILE A 98 -3.01 -0.56 -10.20
C ILE A 98 -2.81 -1.57 -11.34
N ILE A 99 -2.89 -2.87 -11.05
CA ILE A 99 -2.76 -3.93 -12.07
C ILE A 99 -3.89 -3.81 -13.10
N ARG A 100 -5.13 -3.58 -12.64
CA ARG A 100 -6.31 -3.38 -13.51
C ARG A 100 -6.16 -2.15 -14.41
N ALA A 101 -5.46 -1.12 -13.95
CA ALA A 101 -5.12 0.06 -14.74
C ALA A 101 -3.95 -0.13 -15.72
N GLY A 102 -3.26 -1.28 -15.68
CA GLY A 102 -2.10 -1.57 -16.52
C GLY A 102 -0.85 -0.78 -16.13
N LEU A 103 -0.74 -0.36 -14.86
CA LEU A 103 0.32 0.50 -14.35
C LEU A 103 1.35 -0.22 -13.46
N GLY A 104 1.17 -1.53 -13.25
CA GLY A 104 2.09 -2.39 -12.53
C GLY A 104 1.92 -3.86 -12.90
N TRP A 105 2.83 -4.70 -12.41
CA TRP A 105 2.88 -6.15 -12.65
C TRP A 105 3.10 -6.95 -11.37
#